data_AF-A0A524CM03-F1
#
_entry.id   AF-A0A524CM03-F1
#
_cell.length_a   1.000
_cell.length_b   1.000
_cell.length_c   1.000
_cell.angle_alpha   90.00
_cell.angle_beta   90.00
_cell.angle_gamma   90.00
#
_symmetry.space_group_name_H-M   'P 1'
#
loop_
_entity.id
_entity.type
_entity.pdbx_description
1 polymer ?
#
loop_
_entity_poly.entity_id
_entity_poly.type
_entity_poly.pdbx_seq_one_letter_code
_entity_poly.pdbx_strand_id
1 'polypeptide(L)' 'MVGRINLDLVKIDLNGRILDIGGGGEGVIGQLKGAQVVAIDLRADELMEAADGDYLKVIMDAKQLKFLDDYFDTITAF' A
#
# COMPACT_ATOMS: atom_id res chain seq x y z
N MET A 1 -17.72 -13.11 22.54
CA MET A 1 -18.13 -11.72 22.31
C MET A 1 -16.90 -11.01 21.76
N VAL A 2 -16.86 -10.69 20.47
CA VAL A 2 -15.71 -9.97 19.87
C VAL A 2 -16.00 -8.49 20.04
N GLY A 3 -15.19 -7.79 20.84
CA GLY A 3 -15.32 -6.34 21.04
C GLY A 3 -14.93 -5.61 19.76
N ARG A 4 -15.73 -4.61 19.36
CA ARG A 4 -15.39 -3.71 18.25
C ARG A 4 -14.43 -2.65 18.78
N ILE A 5 -13.24 -2.56 18.19
CA ILE A 5 -12.31 -1.46 18.44
C ILE A 5 -12.49 -0.45 17.29
N ASN A 6 -12.59 0.83 17.62
CA ASN A 6 -12.67 1.90 16.64
C ASN A 6 -11.28 2.54 16.54
N LEU A 7 -10.58 2.32 15.43
CA LEU A 7 -9.24 2.85 15.19
C LEU A 7 -9.34 4.01 14.21
N ASP A 8 -8.77 5.16 14.58
CA ASP A 8 -8.63 6.30 13.70
C ASP A 8 -7.35 6.16 12.88
N LEU A 9 -7.47 5.66 11.66
CA LEU A 9 -6.35 5.38 10.77
C LEU A 9 -5.65 6.67 10.29
N VAL A 10 -6.29 7.84 10.42
CA VAL A 10 -5.67 9.15 10.11
C VAL A 10 -4.50 9.44 11.04
N LYS A 11 -4.51 8.88 12.25
CA LYS A 11 -3.44 9.05 13.25
C LYS A 11 -2.27 8.10 13.06
N ILE A 12 -2.31 7.20 12.08
CA ILE A 12 -1.14 6.36 11.78
C ILE A 12 -0.12 7.21 11.03
N ASP A 13 1.02 7.39 11.67
CA ASP A 13 2.13 8.14 11.14
C ASP A 13 2.92 7.27 10.14
N LEU A 14 2.55 7.37 8.86
CA LEU A 14 3.28 6.81 7.73
C LEU A 14 3.86 8.02 7.00
N ASN A 15 5.18 8.16 7.06
CA ASN A 15 5.89 9.35 6.57
C ASN A 15 6.65 9.04 5.28
N GLY A 16 6.80 10.08 4.46
CA GLY A 16 7.61 10.03 3.24
C GLY A 16 7.00 9.14 2.16
N ARG A 17 7.87 8.55 1.33
CA ARG A 17 7.48 7.63 0.26
C ARG A 17 7.16 6.26 0.86
N ILE A 18 6.02 5.72 0.48
CA ILE A 18 5.49 4.46 1.00
C ILE A 18 5.51 3.41 -0.10
N LEU A 19 6.13 2.27 0.18
CA LEU A 19 5.94 1.05 -0.61
C LEU A 19 4.96 0.14 0.11
N ASP A 20 3.83 -0.15 -0.54
CA ASP A 20 2.81 -1.05 -0.02
C ASP A 20 2.88 -2.39 -0.76
N ILE A 21 3.44 -3.41 -0.11
CA ILE A 21 3.63 -4.75 -0.67
C ILE A 21 2.37 -5.58 -0.44
N GLY A 22 1.79 -6.13 -1.51
CA GLY A 22 0.48 -6.76 -1.45
C GLY A 22 -0.65 -5.73 -1.40
N GLY A 23 -0.46 -4.55 -2.00
CA GLY A 23 -1.40 -3.41 -1.93
C GLY A 23 -2.65 -3.54 -2.80
N GLY A 24 -2.99 -4.77 -3.23
CA GLY A 24 -4.20 -5.09 -3.97
C GLY A 24 -5.46 -5.17 -3.10
N GLY A 25 -6.50 -5.85 -3.59
CA GLY A 25 -7.74 -6.10 -2.85
C GLY A 25 -8.52 -4.81 -2.58
N GLU A 26 -8.55 -4.35 -1.34
CA GLU A 26 -9.20 -3.07 -0.97
C GLU A 26 -8.29 -1.85 -1.26
N GLY A 27 -6.97 -2.01 -1.30
CA GLY A 27 -6.04 -0.88 -1.52
C GLY A 27 -6.00 0.13 -0.36
N VAL A 28 -6.13 -0.34 0.89
CA VAL A 28 -6.33 0.50 2.09
C VAL A 28 -5.26 1.59 2.25
N ILE A 29 -3.97 1.26 2.08
CA ILE A 29 -2.89 2.23 2.28
C ILE A 29 -2.92 3.31 1.20
N GLY A 30 -3.15 2.92 -0.07
CA GLY A 30 -3.35 3.83 -1.19
C GLY A 30 -4.50 4.82 -0.95
N GLN A 31 -5.64 4.34 -0.44
CA GLN A 31 -6.79 5.19 -0.07
C GLN A 31 -6.45 6.20 1.03
N LEU A 32 -5.64 5.80 2.02
CA LEU A 32 -5.33 6.64 3.18
C LEU A 32 -4.21 7.66 2.93
N LYS A 33 -3.23 7.34 2.08
CA LYS A 33 -2.00 8.13 1.93
C LYS A 33 -1.78 8.68 0.52
N GLY A 34 -2.60 8.27 -0.45
CA GLY A 34 -2.62 8.83 -1.80
C GLY A 34 -1.23 8.80 -2.44
N ALA A 35 -0.80 9.94 -3.00
CA ALA A 35 0.33 10.01 -3.93
C ALA A 35 1.68 9.62 -3.31
N GLN A 36 1.72 9.47 -1.98
CA GLN A 36 2.87 8.94 -1.26
C GLN A 36 3.08 7.44 -1.51
N VAL A 37 2.07 6.72 -2.00
CA VAL A 37 2.04 5.26 -2.07
C VAL A 37 2.38 4.75 -3.47
N VAL A 38 3.32 3.82 -3.50
CA VAL A 38 3.48 2.85 -4.59
C VAL A 38 3.02 1.50 -4.06
N ALA A 39 1.86 1.04 -4.53
CA ALA A 39 1.31 -0.27 -4.22
C ALA A 39 1.82 -1.29 -5.25
N ILE A 40 2.33 -2.41 -4.76
CA ILE A 40 2.75 -3.54 -5.60
C ILE A 40 1.97 -4.80 -5.26
N ASP A 41 1.67 -5.58 -6.28
CA ASP A 41 1.20 -6.95 -6.14
C ASP A 41 1.71 -7.77 -7.33
N LEU A 42 1.90 -9.08 -7.14
CA LEU A 42 2.23 -9.99 -8.24
C LEU A 42 1.01 -10.19 -9.16
N ARG A 43 -0.19 -10.06 -8.61
CA ARG A 43 -1.47 -10.34 -9.25
C ARG A 43 -2.12 -9.06 -9.76
N ALA A 44 -2.26 -8.96 -11.09
CA ALA A 44 -2.87 -7.81 -11.73
C ALA A 44 -4.35 -7.64 -11.35
N ASP A 45 -5.06 -8.75 -11.12
CA ASP A 45 -6.46 -8.77 -10.71
C ASP A 45 -6.66 -8.14 -9.32
N GLU A 46 -5.74 -8.40 -8.38
CA GLU A 46 -5.77 -7.77 -7.05
C GLU A 46 -5.59 -6.24 -7.13
N LEU A 47 -4.69 -5.75 -8.00
CA LEU A 47 -4.51 -4.30 -8.21
C LEU A 47 -5.67 -3.63 -8.94
N MET A 48 -6.39 -4.38 -9.78
CA MET A 48 -7.60 -3.90 -10.44
C MET A 48 -8.80 -3.87 -9.49
N GLU A 49 -8.85 -4.75 -8.50
CA GLU A 49 -9.85 -4.72 -7.42
C GLU A 49 -9.61 -3.55 -6.46
N ALA A 50 -8.34 -3.21 -6.21
CA ALA A 50 -7.96 -2.10 -5.35
C ALA A 50 -8.66 -0.80 -5.76
N ALA A 51 -9.15 -0.06 -4.76
CA ALA A 51 -9.89 1.18 -4.96
C ALA A 51 -9.15 2.15 -5.89
N ASP A 52 -9.88 2.91 -6.70
CA ASP A 52 -9.28 4.00 -7.45
C ASP A 52 -8.84 5.13 -6.52
N GLY A 53 -7.76 5.82 -6.89
CA GLY A 53 -7.22 6.90 -6.09
C GLY A 53 -5.96 7.49 -6.70
N ASP A 54 -5.46 8.52 -6.05
CA ASP A 54 -4.21 9.18 -6.42
C ASP A 54 -3.03 8.40 -5.84
N TYR A 55 -2.75 7.19 -6.33
CA TYR A 55 -1.56 6.42 -5.94
C TYR A 55 -1.14 5.49 -7.08
N LEU A 56 0.12 5.04 -7.05
CA LEU A 56 0.66 4.23 -8.14
C LEU A 56 0.46 2.74 -7.85
N LYS A 57 -0.15 2.02 -8.79
CA LYS A 57 -0.30 0.55 -8.75
C LYS A 57 0.68 -0.07 -9.75
N VAL A 58 1.52 -1.01 -9.30
CA VAL A 58 2.54 -1.65 -10.15
C VAL A 58 2.50 -3.17 -9.98
N ILE A 59 2.35 -3.90 -11.08
CA ILE A 59 2.49 -5.35 -11.06
C ILE A 59 3.97 -5.69 -10.85
N MET A 60 4.33 -6.28 -9.70
CA MET A 60 5.72 -6.57 -9.34
C MET A 60 5.82 -7.73 -8.35
N ASP A 61 6.83 -8.60 -8.55
CA ASP A 61 7.24 -9.60 -7.56
C ASP A 61 8.07 -8.92 -6.46
N ALA A 62 7.60 -8.98 -5.20
CA ALA A 62 8.31 -8.45 -4.05
C ALA A 62 9.68 -9.11 -3.80
N LYS A 63 9.93 -10.32 -4.34
CA LYS A 63 11.25 -10.97 -4.29
C LYS A 63 12.25 -10.34 -5.26
N GLN A 64 11.80 -9.49 -6.17
CA GLN A 64 12.62 -8.85 -7.20
C GLN A 64 12.28 -7.37 -7.37
N LEU A 65 12.33 -6.61 -6.27
CA LEU A 65 12.11 -5.16 -6.29
C LEU A 65 13.04 -4.48 -7.31
N LYS A 66 12.48 -3.54 -8.07
CA LYS A 66 13.19 -2.77 -9.11
C LYS A 66 13.43 -1.32 -8.71
N PHE A 67 13.35 -1.04 -7.41
CA PHE A 67 13.57 0.28 -6.84
C PHE A 67 15.02 0.45 -6.41
N LEU A 68 15.46 1.70 -6.31
CA LEU A 68 16.77 2.02 -5.75
C LEU A 68 16.78 1.72 -4.24
N ASP A 69 17.95 1.39 -3.72
CA ASP A 69 18.17 1.27 -2.28
C ASP A 69 17.78 2.59 -1.60
N ASP A 70 17.19 2.49 -0.40
CA ASP A 70 16.73 3.61 0.43
C ASP A 70 15.78 4.60 -0.29
N TYR A 71 15.07 4.15 -1.34
CA TYR A 71 14.11 5.01 -2.04
C TYR A 71 12.81 5.23 -1.26
N PHE A 72 12.40 4.29 -0.41
CA PHE A 72 11.17 4.41 0.39
C PHE A 72 11.50 4.65 1.86
N ASP A 73 10.74 5.56 2.46
CA ASP A 73 10.89 5.95 3.85
C ASP A 73 10.08 5.02 4.78
N THR A 74 8.96 4.47 4.26
CA THR A 74 8.05 3.59 4.98
C THR A 74 7.66 2.39 4.13
N ILE A 75 7.55 1.21 4.75
CA ILE A 75 7.11 -0.03 4.09
C ILE A 75 5.90 -0.60 4.84
N THR A 76 4.86 -1.00 4.10
CA THR A 76 3.74 -1.83 4.58
C THR A 76 3.72 -3.15 3.81
N ALA A 77 3.29 -4.24 4.45
CA ALA A 77 3.22 -5.55 3.83
C ALA A 77 2.13 -6.40 4.48
N PHE A 78 1.31 -7.06 3.66
CA PHE A 78 0.20 -7.92 4.09
C PHE A 78 0.26 -9.31 3.45
#